data_AF-A0A6J1PZJ6-F1
#
_entry.id   AF-A0A6J1PZJ6-F1
#
_cell.length_a   1.000
_cell.length_b   1.000
_cell.length_c   1.000
_cell.angle_alpha   90.00
_cell.angle_beta   90.00
_cell.angle_gamma   90.00
#
_symmetry.space_group_name_H-M   'P 1'
#
loop_
_entity.id
_entity.type
_entity.pdbx_description
1 polymer ?
#
loop_
_entity_poly.entity_id
_entity_poly.type
_entity_poly.pdbx_seq_one_letter_code
_entity_poly.pdbx_strand_id
1 'polypeptide(L)'
;IQQIDKCTKKVFSKLKDIEEKLKYLEKEIDKNTKNVMSWSTIKSVPIYSNDKIKNESEIVDTDPLMIDSNSKNSPNDECLNADKVRNSNKENKENSTLEKVISGGRYFELKHITNTQLSKVNDSSISKLTCDLLSLVYEKTELRNSSLTGSIANANKSSNLDKKSTEKLDPVRLKAVENFIYEKFGKTDDNTKLFRSAVRSKCNNAKKKVPVKI
;
A
#
# COMPACT_ATOMS: atom_id res chain seq x y z
N ILE A 1 -22.83 54.28 2.27
CA ILE A 1 -23.73 53.51 3.16
C ILE A 1 -24.56 52.47 2.38
N GLN A 2 -25.29 52.84 1.32
CA GLN A 2 -26.17 51.90 0.57
C GLN A 2 -25.47 50.71 -0.12
N GLN A 3 -24.25 50.88 -0.66
CA GLN A 3 -23.53 49.76 -1.29
C GLN A 3 -22.99 48.73 -0.28
N ILE A 4 -22.63 49.17 0.93
CA ILE A 4 -22.16 48.30 2.01
C ILE A 4 -23.29 47.37 2.46
N ASP A 5 -24.52 47.89 2.60
CA ASP A 5 -25.70 47.11 2.98
C ASP A 5 -26.05 45.98 1.99
N LYS A 6 -25.88 46.23 0.67
CA LYS A 6 -26.12 45.22 -0.37
C LYS A 6 -25.09 44.08 -0.35
N CYS A 7 -23.82 44.40 -0.12
CA CYS A 7 -22.77 43.39 0.02
C CYS A 7 -22.96 42.56 1.29
N THR A 8 -23.29 43.19 2.42
CA THR A 8 -23.56 42.51 3.69
C THR A 8 -24.72 41.53 3.57
N LYS A 9 -25.85 41.92 2.97
CA LYS A 9 -26.99 41.01 2.72
C LYS A 9 -26.63 39.79 1.88
N LYS A 10 -25.78 39.96 0.85
CA LYS A 10 -25.31 38.85 0.00
C LYS A 10 -24.41 37.88 0.77
N VAL A 11 -23.57 38.40 1.66
CA VAL A 11 -22.71 37.57 2.53
C VAL A 11 -23.58 36.79 3.52
N PHE A 12 -24.54 37.44 4.19
CA PHE A 12 -25.46 36.77 5.11
C PHE A 12 -26.28 35.66 4.45
N SER A 13 -26.78 35.88 3.23
CA SER A 13 -27.51 34.83 2.49
C SER A 13 -26.63 33.61 2.22
N LYS A 14 -25.38 33.81 1.79
CA LYS A 14 -24.43 32.71 1.57
C LYS A 14 -24.08 31.98 2.86
N LEU A 15 -23.98 32.72 3.96
CA LEU A 15 -23.65 32.15 5.27
C LEU A 15 -24.79 31.25 5.77
N LYS A 16 -26.04 31.67 5.58
CA LYS A 16 -27.22 30.87 5.87
C LYS A 16 -27.29 29.59 5.01
N ASP A 17 -26.98 29.68 3.71
CA ASP A 17 -26.91 28.50 2.84
C ASP A 17 -25.84 27.50 3.28
N ILE A 18 -24.72 27.97 3.83
CA ILE A 18 -23.65 27.12 4.37
C ILE A 18 -24.11 26.45 5.66
N GLU A 19 -24.75 27.18 6.57
CA GLU A 19 -25.28 26.62 7.83
C GLU A 19 -26.30 25.51 7.59
N GLU A 20 -27.21 25.70 6.63
CA GLU A 20 -28.19 24.66 6.28
C GLU A 20 -27.54 23.40 5.70
N LYS A 21 -26.49 23.56 4.87
CA LYS A 21 -25.71 22.42 4.33
C LYS A 21 -24.96 21.67 5.42
N LEU A 22 -24.37 22.37 6.39
CA LEU A 22 -23.69 21.73 7.52
C LEU A 22 -24.67 20.92 8.37
N LYS A 23 -25.84 21.49 8.68
CA LYS A 23 -26.90 20.81 9.43
C LYS A 23 -27.43 19.56 8.72
N TYR A 24 -27.47 19.57 7.39
CA TYR A 24 -27.82 18.39 6.60
C TYR A 24 -26.74 17.30 6.69
N LEU A 25 -25.46 17.68 6.57
CA LEU A 25 -24.35 16.72 6.66
C LEU A 25 -24.26 16.06 8.05
N GLU A 26 -24.47 16.82 9.13
CA GLU A 26 -24.50 16.28 10.49
C GLU A 26 -25.57 15.18 10.65
N LYS A 27 -26.78 15.42 10.12
CA LYS A 27 -27.86 14.42 10.14
C LYS A 27 -27.49 13.15 9.36
N GLU A 28 -26.81 13.28 8.24
CA GLU A 28 -26.42 12.14 7.41
C GLU A 28 -25.31 11.32 8.08
N ILE A 29 -24.36 11.97 8.75
CA ILE A 29 -23.33 11.31 9.56
C ILE A 29 -23.97 10.52 10.71
N ASP A 30 -24.93 11.10 11.43
CA ASP A 30 -25.63 10.40 12.52
C ASP A 30 -26.39 9.17 12.03
N LYS A 31 -27.07 9.30 10.88
CA LYS A 31 -27.81 8.19 10.25
C LYS A 31 -26.87 7.06 9.84
N ASN A 32 -25.73 7.39 9.23
CA ASN A 32 -24.72 6.40 8.83
C ASN A 32 -24.05 5.76 10.04
N THR A 33 -23.76 6.51 11.09
CA THR A 33 -23.16 5.99 12.33
C THR A 33 -24.09 4.96 13.01
N LYS A 34 -25.39 5.25 13.07
CA LYS A 34 -26.39 4.28 13.59
C LYS A 34 -26.48 3.01 12.74
N ASN A 35 -26.34 3.13 11.42
CA ASN A 35 -26.33 1.98 10.52
C ASN A 35 -25.06 1.12 10.71
N VAL A 36 -23.89 1.74 10.88
CA VAL A 36 -22.64 1.00 11.15
C VAL A 36 -22.71 0.25 12.49
N MET A 37 -23.28 0.86 13.53
CA MET A 37 -23.43 0.20 14.85
C MET A 37 -24.41 -0.99 14.84
N SER A 38 -25.41 -1.01 13.95
CA SER A 38 -26.33 -2.17 13.86
C SER A 38 -25.70 -3.39 13.18
N TRP A 39 -24.63 -3.20 12.38
CA TRP A 39 -23.93 -4.29 11.68
C TRP A 39 -22.84 -4.93 12.55
N SER A 40 -22.31 -4.21 13.54
CA SER A 40 -21.32 -4.75 14.50
C SER A 40 -21.87 -5.79 15.49
N THR A 41 -23.20 -5.99 15.54
CA THR A 41 -23.85 -6.92 16.49
C THR A 41 -23.97 -8.36 15.95
N ILE A 42 -23.68 -8.61 14.67
CA ILE A 42 -23.85 -9.94 14.06
C ILE A 42 -22.51 -10.50 13.58
N LYS A 43 -21.82 -11.23 14.48
CA LYS A 43 -20.98 -12.45 14.26
C LYS A 43 -19.85 -12.56 15.29
N SER A 44 -20.20 -13.00 16.49
CA SER A 44 -19.32 -13.84 17.31
C SER A 44 -19.64 -15.30 16.98
N VAL A 45 -18.98 -15.84 15.94
CA VAL A 45 -18.99 -17.27 15.65
C VAL A 45 -17.90 -17.93 16.50
N PRO A 46 -18.19 -19.00 17.26
CA PRO A 46 -17.22 -19.63 18.16
C PRO A 46 -16.15 -20.37 17.36
N ILE A 47 -14.89 -20.11 17.69
CA ILE A 47 -13.72 -20.83 17.17
C ILE A 47 -13.65 -22.17 17.91
N TYR A 48 -13.93 -23.27 17.20
CA TYR A 48 -13.62 -24.62 17.68
C TYR A 48 -12.10 -24.81 17.65
N SER A 49 -11.53 -25.09 18.82
CA SER A 49 -10.13 -25.50 18.99
C SER A 49 -10.03 -27.00 18.75
N ASN A 50 -9.15 -27.43 17.84
CA ASN A 50 -8.74 -28.83 17.77
C ASN A 50 -7.32 -28.97 18.33
N ASP A 51 -7.24 -29.82 19.35
CA ASP A 51 -6.05 -30.25 20.06
C ASP A 51 -5.11 -31.13 19.23
N LYS A 52 -3.83 -31.08 19.64
CA LYS A 52 -2.82 -32.17 19.67
C LYS A 52 -2.57 -33.00 18.42
N ILE A 53 -1.36 -32.87 17.87
CA ILE A 53 -0.48 -34.03 17.57
C ILE A 53 0.96 -33.66 17.94
N LYS A 54 1.47 -34.30 19.02
CA LYS A 54 2.91 -34.56 19.20
C LYS A 54 3.24 -35.78 18.35
N ASN A 55 4.41 -35.80 17.70
CA ASN A 55 5.29 -36.97 17.67
C ASN A 55 6.68 -36.55 17.24
N GLU A 56 7.62 -36.78 18.15
CA GLU A 56 9.06 -36.84 17.93
C GLU A 56 9.38 -38.09 17.08
N SER A 57 10.31 -37.96 16.14
CA SER A 57 11.24 -39.05 15.83
C SER A 57 12.51 -38.45 15.24
N GLU A 58 13.61 -38.68 15.96
CA GLU A 58 14.99 -38.52 15.52
C GLU A 58 15.23 -39.34 14.26
N ILE A 59 15.95 -38.77 13.28
CA ILE A 59 16.68 -39.56 12.29
C ILE A 59 18.08 -38.98 12.18
N VAL A 60 19.02 -39.86 12.47
CA VAL A 60 20.47 -39.73 12.50
C VAL A 60 21.04 -39.68 11.08
N ASP A 61 22.11 -38.89 10.92
CA ASP A 61 22.96 -38.80 9.72
C ASP A 61 23.42 -40.17 9.19
N THR A 62 23.27 -40.39 7.88
CA THR A 62 24.18 -41.21 7.05
C THR A 62 23.81 -41.12 5.55
N ASP A 63 24.60 -40.37 4.79
CA ASP A 63 24.96 -40.70 3.39
C ASP A 63 26.14 -41.72 3.44
N PRO A 64 26.45 -42.56 2.43
CA PRO A 64 26.26 -42.33 0.99
C PRO A 64 25.90 -43.58 0.12
N LEU A 65 25.59 -43.36 -1.17
CA LEU A 65 26.14 -44.03 -2.38
C LEU A 65 25.12 -44.36 -3.51
N MET A 66 25.51 -43.83 -4.67
CA MET A 66 25.14 -44.06 -6.08
C MET A 66 24.72 -45.48 -6.49
N ILE A 67 23.58 -45.63 -7.18
CA ILE A 67 23.36 -46.65 -8.24
C ILE A 67 22.41 -46.07 -9.32
N ASP A 68 22.91 -46.01 -10.55
CA ASP A 68 22.15 -45.79 -11.79
C ASP A 68 21.30 -47.01 -12.16
N SER A 69 20.12 -46.80 -12.77
CA SER A 69 19.78 -47.35 -14.11
C SER A 69 18.29 -47.25 -14.46
N ASN A 70 18.07 -46.70 -15.66
CA ASN A 70 16.90 -46.72 -16.54
C ASN A 70 15.87 -47.86 -16.37
N SER A 71 14.57 -47.50 -16.43
CA SER A 71 13.63 -48.15 -17.36
C SER A 71 12.35 -47.34 -17.60
N LYS A 72 12.12 -47.09 -18.88
CA LYS A 72 10.92 -46.73 -19.64
C LYS A 72 9.56 -47.04 -18.98
N ASN A 73 8.60 -46.09 -19.08
CA ASN A 73 7.37 -46.21 -19.88
C ASN A 73 6.44 -44.99 -19.69
N SER A 74 6.14 -44.30 -20.81
CA SER A 74 4.89 -43.54 -21.06
C SER A 74 3.83 -44.55 -21.58
N PRO A 75 2.51 -44.29 -21.80
CA PRO A 75 1.78 -43.00 -21.82
C PRO A 75 0.33 -43.02 -21.25
N ASN A 76 -0.33 -41.85 -21.34
CA ASN A 76 -1.79 -41.59 -21.40
C ASN A 76 -2.67 -41.82 -20.17
N ASP A 77 -3.37 -40.76 -19.73
CA ASP A 77 -4.82 -40.64 -19.99
C ASP A 77 -5.37 -39.25 -19.66
N GLU A 78 -6.20 -38.76 -20.59
CA GLU A 78 -7.03 -37.57 -20.53
C GLU A 78 -8.13 -37.70 -19.46
N CYS A 79 -8.60 -36.58 -18.90
CA CYS A 79 -10.01 -36.20 -19.11
C CYS A 79 -10.38 -34.84 -18.50
N LEU A 80 -11.13 -34.14 -19.34
CA LEU A 80 -11.94 -32.95 -19.13
C LEU A 80 -12.94 -33.13 -17.98
N ASN A 81 -13.29 -32.02 -17.31
CA ASN A 81 -14.68 -31.77 -16.93
C ASN A 81 -15.00 -30.28 -17.04
N ALA A 82 -15.98 -30.00 -17.88
CA ALA A 82 -16.67 -28.74 -18.03
C ALA A 82 -17.91 -28.69 -17.11
N ASP A 83 -18.54 -27.51 -17.11
CA ASP A 83 -19.86 -27.12 -16.57
C ASP A 83 -19.87 -26.51 -15.15
N LYS A 84 -20.16 -25.21 -14.90
CA LYS A 84 -21.15 -24.20 -15.39
C LYS A 84 -22.35 -24.05 -14.45
N VAL A 85 -22.33 -23.00 -13.61
CA VAL A 85 -23.50 -22.20 -13.11
C VAL A 85 -22.90 -20.88 -12.58
N ARG A 86 -23.07 -19.65 -13.09
CA ARG A 86 -24.21 -18.78 -13.52
C ARG A 86 -25.12 -18.28 -12.38
N ASN A 87 -24.80 -17.10 -11.82
CA ASN A 87 -25.67 -15.90 -11.70
C ASN A 87 -25.01 -14.85 -10.78
N SER A 88 -24.75 -13.60 -11.19
CA SER A 88 -25.67 -12.46 -11.44
C SER A 88 -26.17 -11.76 -10.18
N ASN A 89 -25.76 -10.49 -10.04
CA ASN A 89 -26.40 -9.31 -9.41
C ASN A 89 -25.46 -8.58 -8.43
N LYS A 90 -24.93 -7.39 -8.73
CA LYS A 90 -25.55 -6.07 -9.01
C LYS A 90 -25.89 -5.32 -7.71
N GLU A 91 -25.31 -4.12 -7.62
CA GLU A 91 -25.60 -3.01 -6.69
C GLU A 91 -25.05 -3.10 -5.25
N ASN A 92 -24.01 -2.32 -4.98
CA ASN A 92 -24.16 -1.14 -4.11
C ASN A 92 -23.13 -0.07 -4.49
N LYS A 93 -23.61 0.82 -5.35
CA LYS A 93 -23.08 2.11 -5.74
C LYS A 93 -23.58 3.10 -4.70
N GLU A 94 -22.73 3.55 -3.79
CA GLU A 94 -22.87 4.82 -3.06
C GLU A 94 -21.66 5.00 -2.13
N ASN A 95 -20.67 5.76 -2.62
CA ASN A 95 -19.79 6.67 -1.88
C ASN A 95 -18.93 7.42 -2.90
N SER A 96 -19.62 8.24 -3.71
CA SER A 96 -19.08 9.06 -4.78
C SER A 96 -19.49 10.51 -4.52
N THR A 97 -18.69 11.24 -3.74
CA THR A 97 -18.75 12.71 -3.76
C THR A 97 -17.39 13.34 -3.42
N LEU A 98 -16.39 13.05 -4.26
CA LEU A 98 -15.25 13.94 -4.50
C LEU A 98 -14.82 13.86 -5.99
N GLU A 99 -15.76 13.53 -6.87
CA GLU A 99 -15.58 13.65 -8.32
C GLU A 99 -16.18 14.96 -8.82
N LYS A 100 -15.30 15.90 -9.15
CA LYS A 100 -15.19 16.50 -10.49
C LYS A 100 -14.11 17.58 -10.46
N VAL A 101 -12.88 17.24 -10.83
CA VAL A 101 -12.07 17.94 -11.86
C VAL A 101 -10.97 16.96 -12.33
N ILE A 102 -11.19 16.34 -13.50
CA ILE A 102 -10.21 15.65 -14.36
C ILE A 102 -9.47 14.45 -13.74
N SER A 103 -10.11 13.29 -13.87
CA SER A 103 -9.54 11.94 -13.78
C SER A 103 -8.28 11.81 -14.64
N GLY A 104 -7.13 11.64 -13.98
CA GLY A 104 -5.88 11.33 -14.66
C GLY A 104 -4.71 11.22 -13.68
N GLY A 105 -4.71 10.18 -12.84
CA GLY A 105 -3.61 9.94 -11.89
C GLY A 105 -3.87 8.79 -10.92
N ARG A 106 -2.90 8.56 -10.02
CA ARG A 106 -3.01 7.61 -8.90
C ARG A 106 -2.68 8.32 -7.59
N TYR A 107 -3.39 7.95 -6.53
CA TYR A 107 -3.10 8.39 -5.17
C TYR A 107 -2.18 7.40 -4.46
N PHE A 108 -1.15 7.94 -3.81
CA PHE A 108 -0.29 7.25 -2.87
C PHE A 108 -0.54 7.89 -1.52
N GLU A 109 -1.52 7.34 -0.79
CA GLU A 109 -2.05 7.95 0.44
C GLU A 109 -2.60 9.37 0.16
N LEU A 110 -2.04 10.42 0.79
CA LEU A 110 -2.45 11.81 0.57
C LEU A 110 -1.80 12.44 -0.67
N LYS A 111 -0.84 11.76 -1.31
CA LYS A 111 -0.10 12.30 -2.46
C LYS A 111 -0.74 11.88 -3.78
N HIS A 112 -1.28 12.83 -4.53
CA HIS A 112 -1.75 12.61 -5.89
C HIS A 112 -0.60 12.71 -6.89
N ILE A 113 -0.43 11.68 -7.73
CA ILE A 113 0.50 11.67 -8.86
C ILE A 113 -0.30 11.63 -10.15
N THR A 114 -0.09 12.63 -11.02
CA THR A 114 -0.80 12.76 -12.30
C THR A 114 -0.31 11.72 -13.32
N ASN A 115 -1.17 11.37 -14.30
CA ASN A 115 -0.79 10.47 -15.39
C ASN A 115 0.42 10.97 -16.18
N THR A 116 0.57 12.29 -16.33
CA THR A 116 1.74 12.91 -16.97
C THR A 116 3.04 12.68 -16.19
N GLN A 117 2.96 12.58 -14.86
CA GLN A 117 4.12 12.21 -14.05
C GLN A 117 4.39 10.71 -14.17
N LEU A 118 3.34 9.88 -14.11
CA LEU A 118 3.46 8.43 -14.24
C LEU A 118 3.99 7.98 -15.61
N SER A 119 3.66 8.71 -16.70
CA SER A 119 4.16 8.39 -18.04
C SER A 119 5.65 8.68 -18.23
N LYS A 120 6.25 9.49 -17.36
CA LYS A 120 7.69 9.80 -17.38
C LYS A 120 8.53 8.84 -16.54
N VAL A 121 7.87 7.99 -15.75
CA VAL A 121 8.51 7.05 -14.86
C VAL A 121 9.09 5.89 -15.67
N ASN A 122 10.30 5.48 -15.35
CA ASN A 122 10.94 4.36 -16.02
C ASN A 122 10.35 3.01 -15.56
N ASP A 123 9.75 2.26 -16.47
CA ASP A 123 9.21 0.92 -16.21
C ASP A 123 10.00 -0.23 -16.83
N SER A 124 11.27 0.00 -17.20
CA SER A 124 12.15 -1.05 -17.73
C SER A 124 12.58 -2.08 -16.68
N SER A 125 12.52 -1.74 -15.38
CA SER A 125 12.84 -2.67 -14.29
C SER A 125 12.20 -2.21 -12.98
N ILE A 126 11.97 -3.16 -12.07
CA ILE A 126 11.45 -2.88 -10.73
C ILE A 126 12.30 -1.84 -10.02
N SER A 127 13.63 -1.96 -10.06
CA SER A 127 14.52 -1.04 -9.34
C SER A 127 14.42 0.39 -9.86
N LYS A 128 14.37 0.59 -11.19
CA LYS A 128 14.22 1.93 -11.79
C LYS A 128 12.84 2.50 -11.50
N LEU A 129 11.77 1.71 -11.71
CA LEU A 129 10.40 2.10 -11.41
C LEU A 129 10.24 2.54 -9.95
N THR A 130 10.76 1.73 -9.03
CA THR A 130 10.75 2.02 -7.59
C THR A 130 11.48 3.33 -7.31
N CYS A 131 12.68 3.52 -7.85
CA CYS A 131 13.47 4.72 -7.59
C CYS A 131 12.80 6.00 -8.08
N ASP A 132 12.13 5.94 -9.23
CA ASP A 132 11.42 7.08 -9.82
C ASP A 132 10.14 7.38 -9.06
N LEU A 133 9.33 6.35 -8.75
CA LEU A 133 8.13 6.51 -7.92
C LEU A 133 8.45 7.08 -6.56
N LEU A 134 9.48 6.56 -5.87
CA LEU A 134 9.90 7.10 -4.59
C LEU A 134 10.30 8.59 -4.69
N SER A 135 10.82 9.05 -5.82
CA SER A 135 11.17 10.46 -6.03
C SER A 135 9.96 11.37 -6.24
N LEU A 136 8.84 10.81 -6.68
CA LEU A 136 7.58 11.53 -6.89
C LEU A 136 6.72 11.52 -5.63
N VAL A 137 6.72 10.38 -4.92
CA VAL A 137 5.87 10.11 -3.75
C VAL A 137 6.46 10.76 -2.49
N TYR A 138 7.78 10.77 -2.34
CA TYR A 138 8.47 11.28 -1.16
C TYR A 138 9.33 12.49 -1.48
N GLU A 139 9.43 13.41 -0.52
CA GLU A 139 10.35 14.52 -0.64
C GLU A 139 11.80 14.06 -0.44
N LYS A 140 12.75 14.81 -1.01
CA LYS A 140 14.19 14.50 -0.88
C LYS A 140 14.66 14.52 0.58
N THR A 141 14.12 15.44 1.37
CA THR A 141 14.38 15.60 2.81
C THR A 141 13.86 14.41 3.60
N GLU A 142 12.64 13.95 3.29
CA GLU A 142 12.01 12.77 3.87
C GLU A 142 12.83 11.52 3.54
N LEU A 143 13.18 11.27 2.28
CA LEU A 143 14.00 10.12 1.88
C LEU A 143 15.38 10.08 2.55
N ARG A 144 15.94 11.24 2.88
CA ARG A 144 17.23 11.36 3.56
C ARG A 144 17.12 11.01 5.04
N ASN A 145 16.08 11.49 5.70
CA ASN A 145 15.88 11.29 7.13
C ASN A 145 15.29 9.90 7.43
N SER A 146 14.63 9.30 6.43
CA SER A 146 13.93 8.03 6.58
C SER A 146 14.75 6.82 6.13
N SER A 147 14.26 5.64 6.51
CA SER A 147 14.78 4.34 6.09
C SER A 147 13.66 3.31 6.01
N LEU A 148 13.94 2.16 5.40
CA LEU A 148 12.94 1.09 5.28
C LEU A 148 12.46 0.56 6.64
N THR A 149 13.36 0.44 7.63
CA THR A 149 13.05 -0.18 8.92
C THR A 149 13.05 0.79 10.10
N GLY A 150 13.54 2.02 9.91
CA GLY A 150 13.80 2.96 11.01
C GLY A 150 14.99 2.57 11.89
N SER A 151 15.69 1.47 11.58
CA SER A 151 16.71 0.90 12.45
C SER A 151 18.11 1.39 12.09
N ILE A 152 18.93 1.63 13.12
CA ILE A 152 20.36 1.85 12.96
C ILE A 152 21.03 0.52 12.62
N ALA A 153 21.88 0.51 11.59
CA ALA A 153 22.64 -0.67 11.21
C ALA A 153 23.58 -1.10 12.35
N ASN A 154 23.71 -2.41 12.59
CA ASN A 154 24.54 -2.96 13.66
C ASN A 154 25.99 -2.44 13.63
N ALA A 155 26.58 -2.31 12.43
CA ALA A 155 27.92 -1.77 12.22
C ALA A 155 28.11 -0.33 12.74
N ASN A 156 27.03 0.40 12.93
CA ASN A 156 27.00 1.80 13.34
C ASN A 156 26.47 1.98 14.77
N LYS A 157 26.22 0.90 15.52
CA LYS A 157 25.69 1.00 16.89
C LYS A 157 26.70 1.58 17.88
N SER A 158 27.99 1.32 17.71
CA SER A 158 29.05 1.78 18.62
C SER A 158 29.52 3.21 18.35
N SER A 159 29.23 3.78 17.18
CA SER A 159 29.74 5.09 16.75
C SER A 159 28.73 6.25 16.83
N ASN A 160 27.54 6.01 17.40
CA ASN A 160 26.39 6.92 17.28
C ASN A 160 25.67 7.17 18.60
N LEU A 161 26.36 7.80 19.56
CA LEU A 161 25.68 8.40 20.72
C LEU A 161 24.86 9.64 20.29
N ASP A 162 25.21 10.31 19.18
CA ASP A 162 24.58 11.59 18.78
C ASP A 162 23.90 11.60 17.39
N LYS A 163 23.81 10.46 16.67
CA LYS A 163 23.11 10.47 15.37
C LYS A 163 21.60 10.40 15.53
N LYS A 164 20.93 11.43 15.01
CA LYS A 164 19.47 11.52 14.81
C LYS A 164 18.94 10.17 14.30
N SER A 165 18.03 9.57 15.06
CA SER A 165 17.37 8.32 14.69
C SER A 165 16.78 8.47 13.28
N THR A 166 17.00 7.46 12.44
CA THR A 166 16.37 7.46 11.12
C THR A 166 14.91 7.09 11.28
N GLU A 167 14.03 7.94 10.78
CA GLU A 167 12.60 7.65 10.81
C GLU A 167 12.29 6.48 9.86
N LYS A 168 11.20 5.76 10.13
CA LYS A 168 10.72 4.74 9.20
C LYS A 168 9.91 5.43 8.11
N LEU A 169 10.11 5.03 6.85
CA LEU A 169 9.22 5.46 5.77
C LEU A 169 7.77 5.13 6.12
N ASP A 170 6.86 6.02 5.72
CA ASP A 170 5.44 5.82 5.91
C ASP A 170 5.01 4.44 5.37
N PRO A 171 4.57 3.52 6.25
CA PRO A 171 4.26 2.16 5.85
C PRO A 171 3.04 2.08 4.94
N VAL A 172 2.08 3.00 5.08
CA VAL A 172 0.86 3.05 4.26
C VAL A 172 1.22 3.47 2.85
N ARG A 173 1.98 4.56 2.74
CA ARG A 173 2.42 5.09 1.45
C ARG A 173 3.38 4.14 0.74
N LEU A 174 4.30 3.50 1.47
CA LEU A 174 5.22 2.50 0.92
C LEU A 174 4.47 1.28 0.39
N LYS A 175 3.43 0.82 1.09
CA LYS A 175 2.57 -0.28 0.64
C LYS A 175 1.79 0.09 -0.63
N ALA A 176 1.36 1.34 -0.78
CA ALA A 176 0.73 1.80 -2.01
C ALA A 176 1.70 1.76 -3.21
N VAL A 177 2.97 2.13 -3.00
CA VAL A 177 4.03 2.00 -4.02
C VAL A 177 4.30 0.54 -4.35
N GLU A 178 4.39 -0.31 -3.33
CA GLU A 178 4.60 -1.75 -3.49
C GLU A 178 3.48 -2.39 -4.33
N ASN A 179 2.23 -2.11 -4.01
CA ASN A 179 1.07 -2.61 -4.76
C ASN A 179 1.12 -2.18 -6.22
N PHE A 180 1.43 -0.90 -6.50
CA PHE A 180 1.53 -0.42 -7.89
C PHE A 180 2.62 -1.14 -8.70
N ILE A 181 3.74 -1.49 -8.07
CA ILE A 181 4.81 -2.23 -8.74
C ILE A 181 4.39 -3.67 -8.99
N TYR A 182 3.75 -4.32 -8.02
CA TYR A 182 3.28 -5.71 -8.19
C TYR A 182 2.12 -5.84 -9.17
N GLU A 183 1.29 -4.80 -9.33
CA GLU A 183 0.31 -4.74 -10.41
C GLU A 183 0.98 -4.79 -11.81
N LYS A 184 2.19 -4.20 -11.96
CA LYS A 184 2.93 -4.21 -13.24
C LYS A 184 3.81 -5.44 -13.45
N PHE A 185 4.53 -5.89 -12.42
CA PHE A 185 5.57 -6.93 -12.55
C PHE A 185 5.18 -8.28 -11.94
N GLY A 186 4.04 -8.36 -11.28
CA GLY A 186 3.64 -9.51 -10.47
C GLY A 186 4.35 -9.56 -9.12
N LYS A 187 3.70 -10.22 -8.16
CA LYS A 187 4.25 -10.46 -6.82
C LYS A 187 5.01 -11.80 -6.82
N THR A 188 6.33 -11.72 -6.77
CA THR A 188 7.23 -12.87 -6.58
C THR A 188 8.24 -12.53 -5.50
N ASP A 189 8.86 -13.53 -4.87
CA ASP A 189 9.83 -13.30 -3.81
C ASP A 189 11.05 -12.50 -4.30
N ASP A 190 11.49 -12.75 -5.53
CA ASP A 190 12.61 -12.02 -6.12
C ASP A 190 12.23 -10.57 -6.43
N ASN A 191 11.01 -10.32 -6.91
CA ASN A 191 10.50 -8.96 -7.11
C ASN A 191 10.41 -8.22 -5.77
N THR A 192 9.97 -8.88 -4.70
CA THR A 192 9.94 -8.31 -3.35
C THR A 192 11.34 -7.98 -2.83
N LYS A 193 12.33 -8.85 -3.07
CA LYS A 193 13.73 -8.57 -2.72
C LYS A 193 14.26 -7.37 -3.50
N LEU A 194 14.02 -7.31 -4.82
CA LEU A 194 14.44 -6.22 -5.70
C LEU A 194 13.80 -4.89 -5.29
N PHE A 195 12.50 -4.89 -4.99
CA PHE A 195 11.79 -3.72 -4.48
C PHE A 195 12.41 -3.21 -3.18
N ARG A 196 12.54 -4.07 -2.17
CA ARG A 196 13.14 -3.69 -0.87
C ARG A 196 14.57 -3.20 -1.03
N SER A 197 15.36 -3.83 -1.89
CA SER A 197 16.74 -3.41 -2.20
C SER A 197 16.78 -2.02 -2.83
N ALA A 198 15.90 -1.75 -3.80
CA ALA A 198 15.79 -0.45 -4.45
C ALA A 198 15.37 0.65 -3.48
N VAL A 199 14.41 0.38 -2.59
CA VAL A 199 13.99 1.34 -1.53
C VAL A 199 15.17 1.69 -0.63
N ARG A 200 15.90 0.68 -0.12
CA ARG A 200 17.10 0.92 0.71
C ARG A 200 18.15 1.74 -0.02
N SER A 201 18.45 1.36 -1.26
CA SER A 201 19.45 2.04 -2.09
C SER A 201 19.07 3.50 -2.33
N LYS A 202 17.79 3.80 -2.58
CA LYS A 202 17.29 5.16 -2.78
C LYS A 202 17.48 6.02 -1.53
N CYS A 203 17.08 5.55 -0.35
CA CYS A 203 17.29 6.26 0.91
C CYS A 203 18.77 6.49 1.20
N ASN A 204 19.62 5.47 0.99
CA ASN A 204 21.06 5.59 1.19
C ASN A 204 21.70 6.61 0.25
N ASN A 205 21.25 6.67 -1.00
CA ASN A 205 21.72 7.67 -1.97
C ASN A 205 21.26 9.09 -1.61
N ALA A 206 20.06 9.25 -1.04
CA ALA A 206 19.60 10.55 -0.55
C ALA A 206 20.45 11.09 0.61
N LYS A 207 21.02 10.20 1.44
CA LYS A 207 21.93 10.55 2.54
C LYS A 207 23.31 11.02 2.06
N LYS A 208 23.83 10.44 0.97
CA LYS A 208 25.17 10.77 0.44
C LYS A 208 25.25 12.12 -0.28
N LYS A 209 24.14 12.65 -0.80
CA LYS A 209 24.12 13.85 -1.67
C LYS A 209 24.22 15.21 -0.94
N VAL A 210 24.68 15.23 0.30
CA VAL A 210 24.90 16.50 1.02
C VAL A 210 26.39 16.86 0.94
N PRO A 211 26.78 18.00 0.33
CA PRO A 211 28.09 18.53 0.59
C PRO A 211 28.15 18.86 2.08
N VAL A 212 29.06 18.21 2.80
CA VAL A 212 29.48 18.70 4.11
C VAL A 212 29.97 20.12 3.85
N LYS A 213 29.24 21.12 4.34
CA LYS A 213 29.81 22.47 4.46
C LYS A 213 30.90 22.33 5.51
N ILE A 214 32.14 22.19 5.01
CA ILE A 214 33.37 22.37 5.79
C ILE A 214 33.50 23.86 6.06
#